data_AF-A0A8B8BQ82-F1
#
_entry.id   AF-A0A8B8BQ82-F1
#
_cell.length_a   1.000
_cell.length_b   1.000
_cell.length_c   1.000
_cell.angle_alpha   90.00
_cell.angle_beta   90.00
_cell.angle_gamma   90.00
#
_symmetry.space_group_name_H-M   'P 1'
#
loop_
_entity.id
_entity.type
_entity.pdbx_description
1 polymer ?
#
loop_
_entity_poly.entity_id
_entity_poly.type
_entity_poly.pdbx_seq_one_letter_code
_entity_poly.pdbx_strand_id
1 'polypeptide(L)'
;MKMKTLLVLFFGVFAIPESGTAHRCGRGWVSFEKNCYYFSASAANFKDAMITCDNLGSSLLVIRNSREEKWVDLQCRLRGYGDGVWLGISDVQKEGYMVTISDRRGPSYVNWISGEPNNYRGNEDCVLYRTDRRGWNDAQCSYKVNFVCTKK
;
A
#
# COMPACT_ATOMS: atom_id res chain seq x y z
N MET A 1 11.59 64.72 -42.03
CA MET A 1 10.68 63.56 -41.83
C MET A 1 11.32 62.66 -40.78
N LYS A 2 10.82 62.66 -39.53
CA LYS A 2 11.48 62.00 -38.39
C LYS A 2 11.09 60.52 -38.34
N MET A 3 12.05 59.62 -38.57
CA MET A 3 11.91 58.18 -38.34
C MET A 3 11.85 57.91 -36.84
N LYS A 4 10.74 57.34 -36.36
CA LYS A 4 10.61 56.83 -35.00
C LYS A 4 11.03 55.36 -35.00
N THR A 5 12.17 55.07 -34.37
CA THR A 5 12.61 53.69 -34.12
C THR A 5 11.65 53.04 -33.13
N LEU A 6 10.96 51.97 -33.55
CA LEU A 6 10.08 51.18 -32.71
C LEU A 6 10.94 50.11 -31.99
N LEU A 7 11.09 50.22 -30.67
CA LEU A 7 11.70 49.15 -29.87
C LEU A 7 10.69 48.00 -29.74
N VAL A 8 10.98 46.85 -30.34
CA VAL A 8 10.26 45.60 -30.09
C VAL A 8 10.95 44.91 -28.92
N LEU A 9 10.35 44.98 -27.73
CA LEU A 9 10.78 44.20 -26.58
C LEU A 9 10.35 42.74 -26.80
N PHE A 10 11.28 41.89 -27.24
CA PHE A 10 11.11 40.44 -27.16
C PHE A 10 11.13 40.05 -25.68
N PHE A 11 9.94 39.93 -25.08
CA PHE A 11 9.80 39.13 -23.87
C PHE A 11 10.08 37.69 -24.26
N GLY A 12 11.36 37.29 -24.16
CA GLY A 12 11.75 35.90 -24.30
C GLY A 12 10.97 35.10 -23.27
N VAL A 13 9.96 34.36 -23.72
CA VAL A 13 9.33 33.32 -22.92
C VAL A 13 10.40 32.24 -22.79
N PHE A 14 11.22 32.34 -21.75
CA PHE A 14 12.02 31.21 -21.30
C PHE A 14 11.02 30.16 -20.86
N ALA A 15 10.80 29.16 -21.72
CA ALA A 15 10.15 27.94 -21.31
C ALA A 15 11.00 27.35 -20.17
N ILE A 16 10.52 27.52 -18.93
CA ILE A 16 11.08 26.82 -17.79
C ILE A 16 10.85 25.34 -18.10
N PRO A 17 11.89 24.51 -18.24
CA PRO A 17 11.66 23.09 -18.37
C PRO A 17 10.93 22.67 -17.10
N GLU A 18 9.69 22.17 -17.24
CA GLU A 18 9.06 21.41 -16.17
C GLU A 18 9.94 20.18 -15.94
N SER A 19 10.94 20.36 -15.09
CA SER A 19 11.60 19.28 -14.37
C SER A 19 10.53 18.74 -13.43
N GLY A 20 9.59 17.98 -13.99
CA GLY A 20 8.74 17.08 -13.25
C GLY A 20 9.70 16.12 -12.57
N THR A 21 10.04 16.40 -11.32
CA THR A 21 10.87 15.51 -10.51
C THR A 21 10.25 14.13 -10.64
N ALA A 22 10.93 13.21 -11.30
CA ALA A 22 10.48 11.83 -11.40
C ALA A 22 10.37 11.33 -9.96
N HIS A 23 9.15 11.29 -9.43
CA HIS A 23 8.92 10.71 -8.12
C HIS A 23 9.47 9.30 -8.18
N ARG A 24 10.42 8.96 -7.30
CA ARG A 24 11.10 7.66 -7.30
C ARG A 24 10.15 6.46 -7.45
N CYS A 25 8.95 6.59 -6.90
CA CYS A 25 7.92 5.57 -6.91
C CYS A 25 6.84 5.75 -7.99
N GLY A 26 6.90 6.82 -8.78
CA GLY A 26 5.84 7.26 -9.66
C GLY A 26 4.71 7.98 -8.93
N ARG A 27 3.77 8.53 -9.70
CA ARG A 27 2.59 9.23 -9.19
C ARG A 27 1.65 8.26 -8.47
N GLY A 28 1.10 8.68 -7.32
CA GLY A 28 0.16 7.86 -6.54
C GLY A 28 0.82 6.85 -5.58
N TRP A 29 2.14 6.78 -5.55
CA TRP A 29 2.90 5.93 -4.63
C TRP A 29 3.63 6.75 -3.58
N VAL A 30 3.73 6.22 -2.37
CA VAL A 30 4.47 6.83 -1.27
C VAL A 30 5.76 6.04 -1.05
N SER A 31 6.90 6.71 -1.00
CA SER A 31 8.18 6.06 -0.71
C SER A 31 8.37 5.90 0.79
N PHE A 32 8.83 4.72 1.22
CA PHE A 32 9.36 4.50 2.55
C PHE A 32 10.56 3.56 2.49
N GLU A 33 11.68 4.01 3.05
CA GLU A 33 12.99 3.37 2.92
C GLU A 33 13.32 3.04 1.45
N LYS A 34 13.41 1.75 1.12
CA LYS A 34 13.78 1.28 -0.22
C LYS A 34 12.58 0.82 -1.05
N ASN A 35 11.34 0.98 -0.58
CA ASN A 35 10.15 0.50 -1.27
C ASN A 35 9.15 1.63 -1.56
N CYS A 36 8.18 1.29 -2.40
CA CYS A 36 7.10 2.13 -2.85
C CYS A 36 5.77 1.49 -2.47
N TYR A 37 4.86 2.28 -1.90
CA TYR A 37 3.58 1.80 -1.37
C TYR A 37 2.41 2.53 -2.02
N TYR A 38 1.42 1.77 -2.47
CA TYR A 38 0.15 2.29 -2.98
C TYR A 38 -0.95 1.97 -1.97
N PHE A 39 -1.64 3.01 -1.50
CA PHE A 39 -2.74 2.88 -0.54
C PHE A 39 -4.06 2.96 -1.32
N SER A 40 -4.91 1.95 -1.19
CA SER A 40 -6.10 1.83 -2.03
C SER A 40 -7.14 2.94 -1.80
N ALA A 41 -7.71 3.49 -2.87
CA ALA A 41 -8.78 4.48 -2.75
C ALA A 41 -10.07 3.88 -2.14
N SER A 42 -10.32 2.59 -2.37
CA SER A 42 -11.51 1.87 -1.91
C SER A 42 -11.15 0.54 -1.24
N ALA A 43 -12.07 0.05 -0.41
CA ALA A 43 -12.00 -1.27 0.17
C ALA A 43 -12.30 -2.36 -0.86
N ALA A 44 -11.71 -3.54 -0.68
CA ALA A 44 -11.89 -4.71 -1.53
C ALA A 44 -11.78 -5.99 -0.70
N ASN A 45 -12.30 -7.10 -1.24
CA ASN A 45 -11.99 -8.42 -0.68
C ASN A 45 -10.54 -8.80 -0.97
N PHE A 46 -10.03 -9.83 -0.28
CA PHE A 46 -8.63 -10.21 -0.37
C PHE A 46 -8.19 -10.54 -1.81
N LYS A 47 -9.03 -11.28 -2.55
CA LYS A 47 -8.75 -11.67 -3.93
C LYS A 47 -8.65 -10.46 -4.84
N ASP A 48 -9.59 -9.53 -4.76
CA ASP A 48 -9.62 -8.33 -5.59
C ASP A 48 -8.47 -7.37 -5.23
N ALA A 49 -8.10 -7.27 -3.95
CA ALA A 49 -6.93 -6.53 -3.50
C ALA A 49 -5.63 -7.10 -4.10
N MET A 50 -5.47 -8.43 -4.05
CA MET A 50 -4.33 -9.13 -4.64
C MET A 50 -4.23 -8.89 -6.16
N ILE A 51 -5.34 -9.07 -6.89
CA ILE A 51 -5.41 -8.81 -8.34
C ILE A 51 -5.08 -7.35 -8.65
N THR A 52 -5.56 -6.41 -7.84
CA THR A 52 -5.27 -4.99 -8.04
C THR A 52 -3.78 -4.70 -7.89
N CYS A 53 -3.12 -5.26 -6.88
CA CYS A 53 -1.68 -5.07 -6.70
C CYS A 53 -0.88 -5.70 -7.84
N ASP A 54 -1.28 -6.88 -8.32
CA ASP A 54 -0.64 -7.55 -9.46
C ASP A 54 -0.76 -6.72 -10.75
N ASN A 55 -1.95 -6.21 -11.06
CA ASN A 55 -2.19 -5.31 -12.20
C ASN A 55 -1.37 -4.01 -12.14
N LEU A 56 -0.96 -3.59 -10.94
CA LEU A 56 -0.08 -2.43 -10.72
C LEU A 56 1.42 -2.78 -10.82
N GLY A 57 1.77 -4.02 -11.18
CA GLY A 57 3.14 -4.52 -11.22
C GLY A 57 3.77 -4.57 -9.83
N SER A 58 2.99 -4.97 -8.82
CA SER A 58 3.36 -4.94 -7.41
C SER A 58 2.76 -6.13 -6.65
N SER A 59 2.94 -6.18 -5.33
CA SER A 59 2.37 -7.25 -4.50
C SER A 59 1.60 -6.68 -3.32
N LEU A 60 0.63 -7.44 -2.81
CA LEU A 60 -0.05 -7.09 -1.56
C LEU A 60 0.98 -7.00 -0.41
N LEU A 61 0.85 -6.00 0.46
CA LEU A 61 1.83 -5.66 1.49
C LEU A 61 2.11 -6.84 2.43
N VAL A 62 3.37 -7.23 2.56
CA VAL A 62 3.85 -8.06 3.67
C VAL A 62 4.74 -7.18 4.55
N ILE A 63 4.33 -6.95 5.79
CA ILE A 63 5.10 -6.15 6.75
C ILE A 63 6.31 -6.96 7.21
N ARG A 64 7.51 -6.38 7.08
CA ARG A 64 8.79 -7.05 7.30
C ARG A 64 9.38 -6.80 8.68
N ASN A 65 8.97 -5.74 9.35
CA ASN A 65 9.45 -5.37 10.69
C ASN A 65 8.55 -4.31 11.34
N SER A 66 8.79 -4.07 12.64
CA SER A 66 8.03 -3.10 13.44
C SER A 66 8.16 -1.65 12.98
N ARG A 67 9.22 -1.29 12.26
CA ARG A 67 9.39 0.08 11.73
C ARG A 67 8.47 0.31 10.53
N GLU A 68 8.41 -0.65 9.61
CA GLU A 68 7.46 -0.64 8.50
C GLU A 68 6.02 -0.65 9.02
N GLU A 69 5.71 -1.47 10.03
CA GLU A 69 4.37 -1.49 10.63
C GLU A 69 3.96 -0.14 11.20
N LYS A 70 4.81 0.49 12.03
CA LYS A 70 4.52 1.81 12.62
C LYS A 70 4.31 2.88 11.56
N TRP A 71 5.03 2.81 10.45
CA TRP A 71 4.85 3.73 9.34
C TRP A 71 3.53 3.45 8.60
N VAL A 72 3.20 2.18 8.33
CA VAL A 72 1.92 1.77 7.72
C VAL A 72 0.74 2.18 8.60
N ASP A 73 0.81 1.98 9.92
CA ASP A 73 -0.19 2.45 10.90
C ASP A 73 -0.45 3.94 10.75
N LEU A 74 0.62 4.76 10.75
CA LEU A 74 0.50 6.20 10.59
C LEU A 74 -0.18 6.54 9.25
N GLN A 75 0.23 5.89 8.16
CA GLN A 75 -0.37 6.11 6.84
C GLN A 75 -1.85 5.72 6.79
N CYS A 76 -2.24 4.63 7.47
CA CYS A 76 -3.62 4.17 7.58
C CYS A 76 -4.47 5.15 8.39
N ARG A 77 -3.97 5.62 9.55
CA ARG A 77 -4.66 6.63 10.37
C ARG A 77 -4.86 7.94 9.64
N LEU A 78 -3.85 8.44 8.94
CA LEU A 78 -3.94 9.67 8.15
C LEU A 78 -4.97 9.59 7.01
N ARG A 79 -5.27 8.37 6.52
CA ARG A 79 -6.25 8.12 5.45
C ARG A 79 -7.62 7.67 5.95
N GLY A 80 -7.78 7.51 7.26
CA GLY A 80 -9.04 7.03 7.85
C GLY A 80 -9.33 5.56 7.56
N TYR A 81 -8.32 4.71 7.37
CA TYR A 81 -8.50 3.26 7.20
C TYR A 81 -8.80 2.58 8.53
N GLY A 82 -9.97 2.88 9.11
CA GLY A 82 -10.36 2.42 10.45
C GLY A 82 -10.42 0.91 10.59
N ASP A 83 -10.97 0.22 9.59
CA ASP A 83 -11.08 -1.25 9.57
C ASP A 83 -9.77 -1.97 9.26
N GLY A 84 -8.72 -1.21 8.91
CA GLY A 84 -7.42 -1.77 8.61
C GLY A 84 -7.13 -1.97 7.14
N VAL A 85 -6.09 -2.76 6.89
CA VAL A 85 -5.62 -3.09 5.54
C VAL A 85 -5.27 -4.56 5.38
N TRP A 86 -5.58 -5.13 4.22
CA TRP A 86 -5.13 -6.48 3.88
C TRP A 86 -3.60 -6.58 3.85
N LEU A 87 -3.08 -7.71 4.34
CA LEU A 87 -1.70 -8.13 4.20
C LEU A 87 -1.59 -9.28 3.19
N GLY A 88 -0.48 -9.41 2.49
CA GLY A 88 -0.19 -10.48 1.54
C GLY A 88 0.09 -11.83 2.19
N ILE A 89 -0.73 -12.25 3.16
CA ILE A 89 -0.58 -13.47 3.96
C ILE A 89 -1.92 -14.20 4.02
N SER A 90 -1.90 -15.51 3.84
CA SER A 90 -3.07 -16.39 3.94
C SER A 90 -2.65 -17.81 4.30
N ASP A 91 -3.59 -18.62 4.79
CA ASP A 91 -3.44 -20.07 4.93
C ASP A 91 -4.47 -20.86 4.10
N VAL A 92 -5.17 -20.22 3.16
CA VAL A 92 -6.09 -20.84 2.17
C VAL A 92 -5.54 -22.13 1.52
N GLN A 93 -4.22 -22.25 1.35
CA GLN A 93 -3.60 -23.46 0.79
C GLN A 93 -3.55 -24.64 1.76
N LYS A 94 -3.39 -24.35 3.06
CA LYS A 94 -3.30 -25.33 4.14
C LYS A 94 -3.62 -24.64 5.46
N GLU A 95 -4.82 -24.90 5.96
CA GLU A 95 -5.32 -24.45 7.26
C GLU A 95 -4.27 -24.58 8.37
N GLY A 96 -4.11 -23.50 9.15
CA GLY A 96 -3.14 -23.40 10.23
C GLY A 96 -1.69 -23.15 9.78
N TYR A 97 -1.46 -22.93 8.48
CA TYR A 97 -0.13 -22.63 7.93
C TYR A 97 -0.12 -21.32 7.13
N MET A 98 -0.02 -20.21 7.86
CA MET A 98 0.05 -18.84 7.30
C MET A 98 1.33 -18.64 6.46
N VAL A 99 1.16 -18.35 5.17
CA VAL A 99 2.24 -18.10 4.23
C VAL A 99 2.03 -16.82 3.44
N THR A 100 3.12 -16.19 3.02
CA THR A 100 3.02 -15.06 2.09
C THR A 100 2.49 -15.54 0.73
N ILE A 101 1.71 -14.68 0.08
CA ILE A 101 1.22 -14.96 -1.27
C ILE A 101 2.37 -14.97 -2.29
N SER A 102 3.38 -14.13 -2.08
CA SER A 102 4.47 -13.90 -3.05
C SER A 102 5.46 -15.07 -3.16
N ASP A 103 5.86 -15.68 -2.04
CA ASP A 103 6.92 -16.70 -2.04
C ASP A 103 6.55 -18.00 -1.30
N ARG A 104 5.33 -18.07 -0.76
CA ARG A 104 4.79 -19.22 -0.02
C ARG A 104 5.61 -19.59 1.23
N ARG A 105 6.38 -18.65 1.79
CA ARG A 105 7.09 -18.82 3.07
C ARG A 105 6.29 -18.23 4.22
N GLY A 106 6.58 -18.66 5.44
CA GLY A 106 6.04 -18.01 6.63
C GLY A 106 6.52 -16.56 6.74
N PRO A 107 5.70 -15.64 7.29
CA PRO A 107 6.08 -14.25 7.45
C PRO A 107 7.26 -14.10 8.41
N SER A 108 8.24 -13.26 8.06
CA SER A 108 9.45 -13.03 8.88
C SER A 108 9.21 -12.15 10.11
N TYR A 109 8.04 -11.51 10.16
CA TYR A 109 7.59 -10.65 11.25
C TYR A 109 6.10 -10.93 11.45
N VAL A 110 5.65 -10.92 12.70
CA VAL A 110 4.24 -11.08 13.06
C VAL A 110 3.92 -10.13 14.21
N ASN A 111 2.70 -9.63 14.24
CA ASN A 111 2.19 -8.84 15.36
C ASN A 111 0.69 -9.12 15.57
N TRP A 112 0.36 -10.38 15.83
CA TRP A 112 -1.01 -10.81 16.12
C TRP A 112 -1.60 -10.05 17.30
N ILE A 113 -2.86 -9.66 17.19
CA ILE A 113 -3.63 -9.18 18.34
C ILE A 113 -3.70 -10.31 19.36
N SER A 114 -3.74 -9.98 20.65
CA SER A 114 -3.91 -10.99 21.69
C SER A 114 -5.18 -11.83 21.44
N GLY A 115 -4.99 -13.14 21.28
CA GLY A 115 -6.05 -14.09 20.92
C GLY A 115 -6.00 -14.58 19.47
N GLU A 116 -5.23 -13.92 18.59
CA GLU A 116 -5.14 -14.24 17.17
C GLU A 116 -3.87 -15.04 16.80
N PRO A 117 -3.88 -15.76 15.66
CA PRO A 117 -5.06 -16.06 14.83
C PRO A 117 -6.00 -17.04 15.52
N ASN A 118 -7.31 -16.81 15.43
CA ASN A 118 -8.31 -17.61 16.15
C ASN A 118 -9.18 -18.51 15.25
N ASN A 119 -9.04 -18.36 13.94
CA ASN A 119 -9.85 -19.00 12.91
C ASN A 119 -11.35 -18.96 13.23
N TYR A 120 -11.94 -17.77 13.37
CA TYR A 120 -13.29 -17.63 13.90
C TYR A 120 -14.30 -18.36 13.02
N ARG A 121 -14.98 -19.36 13.61
CA ARG A 121 -15.93 -20.26 12.93
C ARG A 121 -15.32 -21.11 11.81
N GLY A 122 -13.99 -21.27 11.77
CA GLY A 122 -13.30 -22.12 10.80
C GLY A 122 -13.32 -21.57 9.37
N ASN A 123 -13.24 -20.25 9.20
CA ASN A 123 -13.36 -19.59 7.89
C ASN A 123 -12.55 -18.28 7.79
N GLU A 124 -11.48 -18.12 8.58
CA GLU A 124 -10.66 -16.90 8.60
C GLU A 124 -9.27 -17.14 7.99
N ASP A 125 -9.23 -17.25 6.67
CA ASP A 125 -8.01 -17.72 6.01
C ASP A 125 -7.07 -16.61 5.50
N CYS A 126 -7.42 -15.34 5.75
CA CYS A 126 -6.73 -14.16 5.20
C CYS A 126 -6.34 -13.16 6.28
N VAL A 127 -5.16 -12.54 6.17
CA VAL A 127 -4.64 -11.67 7.25
C VAL A 127 -4.82 -10.19 6.93
N LEU A 128 -5.31 -9.41 7.89
CA LEU A 128 -5.33 -7.96 7.84
C LEU A 128 -4.61 -7.35 9.04
N TYR A 129 -4.08 -6.14 8.86
CA TYR A 129 -3.65 -5.26 9.95
C TYR A 129 -4.83 -4.40 10.39
N ARG A 130 -5.25 -4.49 11.66
CA ARG A 130 -6.29 -3.66 12.29
C ARG A 130 -5.71 -2.33 12.78
N THR A 131 -6.11 -1.21 12.17
CA THR A 131 -5.65 0.13 12.58
C THR A 131 -6.13 0.51 13.98
N ASP A 132 -7.35 0.14 14.34
CA ASP A 132 -7.97 0.41 15.65
C ASP A 132 -7.32 -0.38 16.80
N ARG A 133 -6.83 -1.59 16.52
CA ARG A 133 -6.23 -2.51 17.50
C ARG A 133 -4.70 -2.55 17.44
N ARG A 134 -4.10 -1.93 16.41
CA ARG A 134 -2.66 -1.86 16.15
C ARG A 134 -1.97 -3.24 16.12
N GLY A 135 -2.59 -4.20 15.44
CA GLY A 135 -2.10 -5.57 15.33
C GLY A 135 -2.82 -6.36 14.23
N TRP A 136 -2.46 -7.63 14.06
CA TRP A 136 -2.93 -8.48 12.97
C TRP A 136 -4.11 -9.34 13.42
N ASN A 137 -5.03 -9.58 12.50
CA ASN A 137 -6.17 -10.47 12.63
C ASN A 137 -6.18 -11.40 11.42
N ASP A 138 -6.41 -12.69 11.62
CA ASP A 138 -6.95 -13.53 10.56
C ASP A 138 -8.44 -13.19 10.38
N ALA A 139 -8.94 -13.24 9.17
CA ALA A 139 -10.25 -12.74 8.83
C ALA A 139 -10.80 -13.46 7.61
N GLN A 140 -12.13 -13.48 7.50
CA GLN A 140 -12.77 -14.02 6.30
C GLN A 140 -12.31 -13.24 5.07
N CYS A 141 -11.76 -13.95 4.09
CA CYS A 141 -11.20 -13.37 2.86
C CYS A 141 -12.21 -12.51 2.07
N SER A 142 -13.52 -12.70 2.32
CA SER A 142 -14.63 -11.98 1.70
C SER A 142 -14.87 -10.58 2.27
N TYR A 143 -14.33 -10.25 3.46
CA TYR A 143 -14.46 -8.93 4.06
C TYR A 143 -13.89 -7.85 3.15
N LYS A 144 -14.47 -6.65 3.20
CA LYS A 144 -14.00 -5.52 2.40
C LYS A 144 -13.30 -4.54 3.32
N VAL A 145 -11.97 -4.51 3.24
CA VAL A 145 -11.13 -3.50 3.89
C VAL A 145 -10.21 -2.85 2.85
N ASN A 146 -9.60 -1.72 3.20
CA ASN A 146 -8.57 -1.12 2.36
C ASN A 146 -7.38 -2.08 2.20
N PHE A 147 -6.46 -1.76 1.31
CA PHE A 147 -5.27 -2.57 1.10
C PHE A 147 -4.09 -1.70 0.71
N VAL A 148 -2.89 -2.26 0.89
CA VAL A 148 -1.64 -1.61 0.52
C VAL A 148 -0.89 -2.53 -0.44
N CYS A 149 -0.49 -1.99 -1.58
CA CYS A 149 0.42 -2.67 -2.49
C CYS A 149 1.85 -2.17 -2.25
N THR A 150 2.85 -3.02 -2.47
CA THR A 150 4.26 -2.71 -2.30
C THR A 150 5.11 -3.21 -3.46
N LYS A 151 6.13 -2.45 -3.82
CA LYS A 151 7.18 -2.81 -4.79
C LYS A 151 8.51 -2.14 -4.43
N LYS A 152 9.61 -2.62 -5.01
CA LYS A 152 10.94 -2.02 -4.86
C LYS A 152 11.15 -0.85 -5.82
#